data_AF-A0A6J6JH57-F1
#
_entry.id   AF-A0A6J6JH57-F1
#
_cell.length_a   1.000
_cell.length_b   1.000
_cell.length_c   1.000
_cell.angle_alpha   90.00
_cell.angle_beta   90.00
_cell.angle_gamma   90.00
#
_symmetry.space_group_name_H-M   'P 1'
#
loop_
_entity.id
_entity.type
_entity.pdbx_description
1 polymer ?
#
loop_
_entity_poly.entity_id
_entity_poly.type
_entity_poly.pdbx_seq_one_letter_code
_entity_poly.pdbx_strand_id
1 'polypeptide(L)'
;MTNPISQTEKVSVRRSPKYLTFMITGAVIGVIVAAVIGLTIPEQQRTAEPVVTYLIAYIGGIGVVLGIVVALIVDRIGLAKAKTVEATKLKQ
;
A
#
# COMPACT_ATOMS: atom_id res chain seq x y z
N MET A 1 45.77 -28.34 -14.01
CA MET A 1 44.95 -28.08 -12.81
C MET A 1 44.52 -26.61 -12.83
N THR A 2 43.33 -26.30 -13.36
CA THR A 2 42.80 -24.92 -13.41
C THR A 2 41.78 -24.75 -12.30
N ASN A 3 42.08 -23.90 -11.31
CA ASN A 3 41.18 -23.59 -10.20
C ASN A 3 40.03 -22.70 -10.69
N PRO A 4 38.75 -23.08 -10.50
CA PRO A 4 37.63 -22.22 -10.89
C PRO A 4 37.52 -21.01 -9.94
N ILE A 5 37.65 -19.81 -10.51
CA ILE A 5 37.45 -18.54 -9.80
C ILE A 5 35.96 -18.45 -9.42
N SER A 6 35.69 -18.54 -8.12
CA SER A 6 34.34 -18.48 -7.57
C SER A 6 33.88 -17.02 -7.50
N GLN A 7 32.98 -16.60 -8.39
CA GLN A 7 32.42 -15.24 -8.39
C GLN A 7 31.14 -15.21 -7.55
N THR A 8 31.24 -14.70 -6.32
CA THR A 8 30.11 -14.48 -5.41
C THR A 8 29.25 -13.31 -5.91
N GLU A 9 28.13 -13.61 -6.57
CA GLU A 9 27.18 -12.59 -7.04
C GLU A 9 26.10 -12.34 -5.96
N LYS A 10 26.18 -11.19 -5.27
CA LYS A 10 25.17 -10.78 -4.28
C LYS A 10 23.88 -10.34 -4.98
N VAL A 11 22.92 -11.26 -5.12
CA VAL A 11 21.58 -10.95 -5.65
C VAL A 11 20.61 -10.69 -4.50
N SER A 12 20.23 -9.42 -4.31
CA SER A 12 19.17 -9.02 -3.38
C SER A 12 17.81 -9.07 -4.07
N VAL A 13 17.03 -10.13 -3.84
CA VAL A 13 15.61 -10.16 -4.23
C VAL A 13 14.81 -9.38 -3.21
N ARG A 14 14.47 -8.12 -3.52
CA ARG A 14 13.51 -7.35 -2.72
C ARG A 14 12.09 -7.69 -3.16
N ARG A 15 11.19 -7.96 -2.22
CA ARG A 15 9.75 -7.96 -2.48
C ARG A 15 9.26 -6.53 -2.35
N SER A 16 8.86 -5.90 -3.45
CA SER A 16 8.19 -4.59 -3.40
C SER A 16 6.90 -4.72 -2.59
N PRO A 17 6.61 -3.80 -1.65
CA PRO A 17 5.33 -3.79 -0.96
C PRO A 17 4.19 -3.58 -1.94
N LYS A 18 3.07 -4.24 -1.67
CA LYS A 18 1.88 -4.17 -2.52
C LYS A 18 1.13 -2.88 -2.23
N TYR A 19 1.57 -1.77 -2.85
CA TYR A 19 0.93 -0.45 -2.76
C TYR A 19 -0.57 -0.51 -3.06
N LEU A 20 -0.98 -1.36 -4.01
CA LEU A 20 -2.37 -1.57 -4.37
C LEU A 20 -3.22 -2.07 -3.18
N THR A 21 -2.68 -2.98 -2.36
CA THR A 21 -3.42 -3.49 -1.20
C THR A 21 -3.69 -2.39 -0.19
N PHE A 22 -2.68 -1.59 0.16
CA PHE A 22 -2.84 -0.47 1.08
C PHE A 22 -3.78 0.61 0.54
N MET A 23 -3.69 0.90 -0.76
CA MET A 23 -4.59 1.83 -1.44
C MET A 23 -6.05 1.39 -1.32
N ILE A 24 -6.35 0.12 -1.63
CA ILE A 24 -7.70 -0.44 -1.55
C ILE A 24 -8.18 -0.43 -0.10
N THR A 25 -7.35 -0.85 0.86
CA THR A 25 -7.73 -0.82 2.28
C THR A 25 -8.08 0.58 2.74
N GLY A 26 -7.26 1.58 2.39
CA GLY A 26 -7.53 2.98 2.71
C GLY A 26 -8.82 3.49 2.05
N ALA A 27 -9.05 3.17 0.78
CA ALA A 27 -10.29 3.50 0.07
C ALA A 27 -11.51 2.91 0.78
N VAL A 28 -11.47 1.61 1.12
CA VAL A 28 -12.56 0.91 1.81
C VAL A 28 -12.86 1.55 3.16
N ILE A 29 -11.84 1.87 3.95
CA ILE A 29 -12.02 2.58 5.23
C ILE A 29 -12.67 3.94 4.98
N GLY A 30 -12.21 4.69 3.98
CA GLY A 30 -12.79 6.00 3.64
C GLY A 30 -14.26 5.91 3.20
N VAL A 31 -14.62 4.90 2.41
CA VAL A 31 -16.00 4.63 2.01
C VAL A 31 -16.87 4.29 3.22
N ILE A 32 -16.38 3.46 4.15
CA ILE A 32 -17.10 3.12 5.39
C ILE A 32 -17.37 4.39 6.20
N VAL A 33 -16.35 5.25 6.38
CA VAL A 33 -16.50 6.52 7.10
C VAL A 33 -17.51 7.43 6.41
N ALA A 34 -17.44 7.57 5.08
CA ALA A 34 -18.40 8.35 4.31
C ALA A 34 -19.83 7.81 4.43
N ALA A 35 -20.01 6.49 4.42
CA ALA A 35 -21.30 5.85 4.58
C ALA A 35 -21.87 6.11 5.99
N VAL A 36 -21.06 5.99 7.05
CA VAL A 36 -21.48 6.31 8.42
C VAL A 36 -21.95 7.76 8.50
N ILE A 37 -21.17 8.71 7.98
CA ILE A 37 -21.55 10.13 7.96
C ILE A 37 -22.86 10.32 7.18
N GLY A 38 -22.95 9.76 5.97
CA GLY A 38 -24.14 9.87 5.13
C GLY A 38 -25.41 9.31 5.79
N LEU A 39 -25.29 8.18 6.50
CA LEU A 39 -26.41 7.57 7.23
C LEU A 39 -26.82 8.37 8.47
N THR A 40 -25.93 9.17 9.05
CA THR A 40 -26.24 10.05 10.19
C THR A 40 -26.92 11.36 9.80
N ILE A 41 -27.03 11.68 8.50
CA ILE A 41 -27.70 12.90 8.03
C ILE A 41 -29.22 12.78 8.25
N PRO A 42 -29.84 13.67 9.06
CA PRO A 42 -31.29 13.69 9.29
C PRO A 42 -32.06 14.01 8.00
N GLU A 43 -33.26 13.45 7.85
CA GLU A 43 -34.05 13.62 6.62
C GLU A 43 -34.41 15.07 6.32
N GLN A 44 -34.63 15.89 7.36
CA GLN A 44 -34.95 17.31 7.23
C GLN A 44 -33.78 18.14 6.69
N GLN A 45 -32.56 17.60 6.74
CA GLN A 45 -31.33 18.24 6.26
C GLN A 45 -30.84 17.66 4.93
N ARG A 46 -31.56 16.67 4.36
CA ARG A 46 -31.19 16.10 3.06
C ARG A 46 -31.53 17.07 1.94
N THR A 47 -30.55 17.32 1.08
CA THR A 47 -30.75 18.09 -0.16
C THR A 47 -31.03 17.14 -1.32
N ALA A 48 -31.51 17.69 -2.45
CA ALA A 48 -31.68 16.93 -3.69
C ALA A 48 -30.34 16.51 -4.33
N GLU A 49 -29.24 17.12 -3.89
CA GLU A 49 -27.89 16.84 -4.38
C GLU A 49 -27.35 15.50 -3.83
N PRO A 50 -26.49 14.81 -4.58
CA PRO A 50 -25.95 13.50 -4.19
C PRO A 50 -24.80 13.64 -3.18
N VAL A 51 -25.07 14.24 -2.02
CA VAL A 51 -24.07 14.55 -0.97
C VAL A 51 -23.30 13.30 -0.52
N VAL A 52 -23.98 12.16 -0.40
CA VAL A 52 -23.35 10.89 -0.01
C VAL A 52 -22.31 10.45 -1.03
N THR A 53 -22.58 10.62 -2.33
CA THR A 53 -21.62 10.31 -3.39
C THR A 53 -20.40 11.21 -3.33
N TYR A 54 -20.59 12.50 -3.04
CA TYR A 54 -19.47 13.44 -2.86
C TYR A 54 -18.62 13.08 -1.64
N LEU A 55 -19.25 12.68 -0.52
CA LEU A 55 -18.55 12.20 0.67
C LEU A 55 -17.73 10.94 0.36
N ILE A 56 -18.30 9.98 -0.36
CA ILE A 56 -17.61 8.76 -0.78
C ILE A 56 -16.41 9.11 -1.66
N ALA A 57 -16.58 9.99 -2.65
CA ALA A 57 -15.51 10.39 -3.54
C ALA A 57 -14.35 11.08 -2.79
N TYR A 58 -14.68 12.06 -1.94
CA TYR A 58 -13.66 12.82 -1.20
C TYR A 58 -12.98 11.98 -0.11
N ILE A 59 -13.75 11.35 0.77
CA ILE A 59 -13.19 10.60 1.90
C ILE A 59 -12.53 9.30 1.41
N GLY A 60 -13.12 8.64 0.41
CA GLY A 60 -12.49 7.50 -0.27
C GLY A 60 -11.17 7.88 -0.95
N GLY A 61 -11.14 9.03 -1.65
CA GLY A 61 -9.92 9.56 -2.26
C GLY A 61 -8.83 9.89 -1.24
N ILE A 62 -9.20 10.53 -0.12
CA ILE A 62 -8.27 10.76 1.00
C ILE A 62 -7.77 9.43 1.57
N GLY A 63 -8.66 8.45 1.73
CA GLY A 63 -8.31 7.09 2.17
C GLY A 63 -7.28 6.42 1.26
N VAL A 64 -7.44 6.54 -0.06
CA VAL A 64 -6.45 6.08 -1.05
C VAL A 64 -5.07 6.71 -0.80
N VAL A 65 -5.03 8.04 -0.68
CA VAL A 65 -3.77 8.78 -0.45
C VAL A 65 -3.11 8.35 0.85
N LEU A 66 -3.86 8.25 1.95
CA LEU A 66 -3.36 7.78 3.23
C LEU A 66 -2.85 6.34 3.14
N GLY A 67 -3.55 5.47 2.41
CA GLY A 67 -3.10 4.10 2.14
C GLY A 67 -1.74 4.07 1.45
N ILE A 68 -1.53 4.90 0.42
CA ILE A 68 -0.23 5.02 -0.25
C ILE A 68 0.84 5.52 0.72
N VAL A 69 0.55 6.56 1.52
CA VAL A 69 1.49 7.09 2.51
C VAL A 69 1.93 6.00 3.50
N VAL A 70 0.99 5.21 4.01
CA VAL A 70 1.30 4.07 4.88
C VAL A 70 2.15 3.03 4.16
N ALA A 71 1.83 2.70 2.91
CA ALA A 71 2.62 1.77 2.10
C ALA A 71 4.06 2.25 1.92
N LEU A 72 4.27 3.54 1.66
CA LEU A 72 5.59 4.17 1.55
C LEU A 72 6.38 4.08 2.86
N ILE A 73 5.73 4.31 4.00
CA ILE A 73 6.36 4.19 5.31
C ILE A 73 6.80 2.74 5.55
N VAL A 74 5.93 1.77 5.27
CA VAL A 74 6.27 0.34 5.42
C VAL A 74 7.39 -0.07 4.46
N ASP A 75 7.40 0.44 3.23
CA ASP A 75 8.48 0.20 2.26
C ASP A 75 9.83 0.71 2.76
N ARG A 76 9.86 1.94 3.28
CA ARG A 76 11.06 2.56 3.87
C ARG A 76 11.62 1.71 5.02
N ILE A 77 10.75 1.20 5.89
CA ILE A 77 11.15 0.33 7.01
C ILE A 77 11.62 -1.03 6.50
N GLY A 78 10.96 -1.59 5.47
CA GLY A 78 11.33 -2.86 4.85
C GLY A 78 12.69 -2.81 4.17
N LEU A 79 13.01 -1.72 3.47
CA LEU A 79 14.32 -1.47 2.88
C LEU A 79 15.42 -1.41 3.94
N ALA A 80 15.16 -0.78 5.09
CA ALA A 80 16.11 -0.70 6.19
C ALA A 80 16.39 -2.06 6.88
N LYS A 81 15.46 -3.03 6.76
CA LYS A 81 15.55 -4.36 7.38
C LYS A 81 16.06 -5.45 6.44
N ALA A 82 16.28 -5.16 5.16
CA ALA A 82 16.73 -6.14 4.18
C ALA A 82 18.16 -6.63 4.49
N LYS A 83 18.25 -7.74 5.23
CA LYS A 83 19.51 -8.41 5.57
C LYS A 83 20.08 -9.05 4.30
N THR A 84 21.28 -8.64 3.90
CA THR A 84 21.99 -9.13 2.72
C THR A 84 22.22 -10.64 2.83
N VAL A 85 21.53 -11.44 2.01
CA VAL A 85 21.80 -12.88 1.90
C VAL A 85 22.78 -13.11 0.74
N GLU A 86 23.94 -13.68 1.06
CA GLU A 86 24.95 -14.10 0.08
C GLU A 86 24.46 -15.37 -0.63
N ALA A 87 24.02 -15.23 -1.87
CA ALA A 87 23.67 -16.36 -2.73
C ALA A 87 24.93 -16.89 -3.42
N THR A 88 25.51 -17.97 -2.90
CA THR A 88 26.56 -18.71 -3.61
C THR A 88 25.91 -19.51 -4.74
N LYS A 89 25.97 -19.00 -5.98
CA LYS A 89 25.62 -19.78 -7.18
C LYS A 89 26.67 -20.88 -7.38
N LEU A 90 26.30 -22.14 -7.14
CA LEU A 90 27.00 -23.30 -7.69
C LEU A 90 26.48 -23.53 -9.12
N LYS A 91 27.26 -23.10 -10.11
CA LYS A 91 26.98 -23.36 -11.53
C LYS A 91 27.56 -24.74 -11.87
N GLN A 92 26.69 -25.73 -12.08
CA GLN A 92 27.04 -27.00 -12.74
C GLN A 92 27.12 -26.80 -14.25
#